data_AF-A0A7X8XGS4-F1
#
_entry.id   AF-A0A7X8XGS4-F1
#
_cell.length_a   1.000
_cell.length_b   1.000
_cell.length_c   1.000
_cell.angle_alpha   90.00
_cell.angle_beta   90.00
_cell.angle_gamma   90.00
#
_symmetry.space_group_name_H-M   'P 1'
#
loop_
_entity.id
_entity.type
_entity.pdbx_description
1 polymer ?
#
loop_
_entity_poly.entity_id
_entity_poly.type
_entity_poly.pdbx_seq_one_letter_code
_entity_poly.pdbx_strand_id
1 'polypeptide(L)'
;MADTPSSNVLYGPAEKPPINQWLPLSIQHVFAMFGATILVPILTGLSPSTALFTAGTGTLLYILITGAKVPAFLGSSFAFIPALIAISAAYGVPYAMGGAFVSGLFYVVIAFIIKKSGHNWLNKALPPVVIGSVIIVIGLNLAPTAMGMAMYDGAGNYSLHLLFVATVTLLLTIIANIFGKGFFSIIPILIGLIGGYLTALIGGLISPSWAIIDFAAVKEAAWFGLPSFALPKFNLVASVTFAIVSLATICEHLGDTLTISKVVGKDFYTDPGLERTIAGDGIATLWAS
;
A
#
# COMPACT_ATOMS: atom_id res chain seq x y z
N MET A 1 -26.80 -21.89 3.11
CA MET A 1 -28.06 -21.13 3.14
C MET A 1 -27.72 -19.69 2.81
N ALA A 2 -28.32 -19.19 1.73
CA ALA A 2 -28.32 -17.83 1.21
C ALA A 2 -26.96 -17.24 0.72
N ASP A 3 -26.60 -17.63 -0.50
CA ASP A 3 -26.07 -16.70 -1.49
C ASP A 3 -27.09 -15.57 -1.70
N THR A 4 -26.91 -14.45 -1.01
CA THR A 4 -27.48 -13.17 -1.45
C THR A 4 -26.32 -12.25 -1.77
N PRO A 5 -26.13 -11.86 -3.05
CA PRO A 5 -25.21 -10.78 -3.37
C PRO A 5 -25.68 -9.54 -2.61
N SER A 6 -24.78 -8.90 -1.87
CA SER A 6 -25.06 -7.60 -1.27
C SER A 6 -25.55 -6.65 -2.38
N SER A 7 -26.81 -6.25 -2.27
CA SER A 7 -27.61 -5.53 -3.27
C SER A 7 -27.18 -4.07 -3.54
N ASN A 8 -25.89 -3.74 -3.37
CA ASN A 8 -25.34 -2.40 -3.52
C ASN A 8 -24.11 -2.32 -4.46
N VAL A 9 -23.73 -3.41 -5.12
CA VAL A 9 -22.63 -3.35 -6.11
C VAL A 9 -23.18 -2.79 -7.42
N LEU A 10 -22.93 -1.49 -7.65
CA LEU A 10 -23.37 -0.79 -8.85
C LEU A 10 -22.63 -1.24 -10.13
N TYR A 11 -21.41 -1.76 -9.99
CA TYR A 11 -20.56 -2.21 -11.10
C TYR A 11 -19.74 -3.45 -10.74
N GLY A 12 -19.74 -4.46 -11.62
CA GLY A 12 -18.88 -5.64 -11.50
C GLY A 12 -17.44 -5.42 -12.00
N PRO A 13 -16.46 -6.29 -11.66
CA PRO A 13 -15.06 -6.12 -12.07
C PRO A 13 -14.81 -6.08 -13.58
N ALA A 14 -15.68 -6.71 -14.36
CA ALA A 14 -15.58 -6.74 -15.83
C ALA A 14 -16.31 -5.57 -16.51
N GLU A 15 -17.06 -4.77 -15.75
CA GLU A 15 -17.88 -3.69 -16.29
C GLU A 15 -17.07 -2.40 -16.39
N LYS A 16 -17.33 -1.63 -17.46
CA LYS A 16 -16.70 -0.33 -17.67
C LYS A 16 -17.75 0.76 -17.45
N PRO A 17 -17.68 1.51 -16.34
CA PRO A 17 -18.58 2.62 -16.12
C PRO A 17 -18.38 3.71 -17.19
N PRO A 18 -19.40 4.56 -17.44
CA PRO A 18 -19.25 5.70 -18.33
C PRO A 18 -18.14 6.65 -17.83
N ILE A 19 -17.46 7.34 -18.75
CA ILE A 19 -16.28 8.18 -18.45
C ILE A 19 -16.52 9.18 -17.31
N ASN A 20 -17.74 9.75 -17.24
CA ASN A 20 -18.13 10.70 -16.20
C ASN A 20 -18.12 10.11 -14.78
N GLN A 21 -18.26 8.80 -14.63
CA GLN A 21 -18.16 8.09 -13.35
C GLN A 21 -16.80 7.42 -13.20
N TRP A 22 -16.24 6.89 -14.29
CA TRP A 22 -14.97 6.18 -14.27
C TRP A 22 -13.80 7.07 -13.82
N LEU A 23 -13.74 8.31 -14.31
CA LEU A 23 -12.66 9.24 -13.97
C LEU A 23 -12.68 9.63 -12.47
N PRO A 24 -13.79 10.08 -11.88
CA PRO A 24 -13.87 10.33 -10.43
C PRO A 24 -13.51 9.10 -9.57
N LEU A 25 -14.00 7.91 -9.93
CA LEU A 25 -13.72 6.67 -9.21
C LEU A 25 -12.23 6.28 -9.28
N SER A 26 -11.59 6.53 -10.42
CA SER A 26 -10.15 6.29 -10.60
C SER A 26 -9.31 7.24 -9.76
N ILE A 27 -9.65 8.54 -9.77
CA ILE A 27 -9.00 9.56 -8.94
C ILE A 27 -9.15 9.21 -7.45
N GLN A 28 -10.33 8.74 -7.05
CA GLN A 28 -10.56 8.25 -5.69
C GLN A 28 -9.60 7.12 -5.32
N HIS A 29 -9.42 6.10 -6.17
CA HIS A 29 -8.53 4.98 -5.89
C HIS A 29 -7.08 5.45 -5.73
N VAL A 30 -6.64 6.39 -6.57
CA VAL A 30 -5.31 7.00 -6.46
C VAL A 30 -5.13 7.61 -5.07
N PHE A 31 -6.07 8.46 -4.63
CA PHE A 31 -5.96 9.10 -3.32
C PHE A 31 -6.09 8.14 -2.14
N ALA A 32 -6.93 7.10 -2.25
CA ALA A 32 -7.07 6.08 -1.22
C ALA A 32 -5.76 5.32 -0.97
N MET A 33 -5.04 4.98 -2.05
CA MET A 33 -3.79 4.21 -1.96
C MET A 33 -2.54 5.09 -1.82
N PHE A 34 -2.65 6.39 -2.09
CA PHE A 34 -1.54 7.34 -2.11
C PHE A 34 -0.75 7.34 -0.79
N GLY A 35 -1.45 7.55 0.33
CA GLY A 35 -0.81 7.73 1.64
C GLY A 35 0.10 6.57 2.03
N ALA A 36 -0.40 5.34 1.91
CA ALA A 36 0.39 4.14 2.20
C ALA A 36 1.55 3.95 1.20
N THR A 37 1.31 4.21 -0.08
CA THR A 37 2.31 4.00 -1.15
C THR A 37 3.48 4.99 -1.05
N ILE A 38 3.26 6.22 -0.60
CA ILE A 38 4.35 7.19 -0.40
C ILE A 38 5.04 7.06 0.96
N LEU A 39 4.38 6.47 1.96
CA LEU A 39 4.92 6.42 3.32
C LEU A 39 6.17 5.53 3.38
N VAL A 40 6.13 4.34 2.79
CA VAL A 40 7.28 3.42 2.77
C VAL A 40 8.53 4.05 2.16
N PRO A 41 8.50 4.62 0.94
CA PRO A 41 9.70 5.22 0.36
C PRO A 41 10.22 6.38 1.18
N ILE A 42 9.36 7.22 1.77
CA ILE A 42 9.78 8.31 2.67
C ILE A 42 10.52 7.77 3.89
N LEU A 43 9.98 6.74 4.55
CA LEU A 43 10.58 6.15 5.76
C LEU A 43 11.87 5.38 5.49
N THR A 44 12.06 4.92 4.26
CA THR A 44 13.20 4.08 3.86
C THR A 44 14.24 4.82 3.03
N GLY A 45 14.02 6.11 2.74
CA GLY A 45 14.91 6.94 1.92
C GLY A 45 14.87 6.62 0.43
N LEU A 46 13.83 5.92 -0.05
CA LEU A 46 13.59 5.67 -1.47
C LEU A 46 12.81 6.82 -2.11
N SER A 47 12.85 6.91 -3.44
CA SER A 47 12.10 7.91 -4.21
C SER A 47 10.59 7.62 -4.21
N PRO A 48 9.73 8.51 -3.68
CA PRO A 48 8.27 8.32 -3.74
C PRO A 48 7.74 8.30 -5.17
N SER A 49 8.33 9.08 -6.07
CA SER A 49 7.97 9.10 -7.50
C SER A 49 8.25 7.75 -8.16
N THR A 50 9.35 7.09 -7.80
CA THR A 50 9.68 5.75 -8.30
C THR A 50 8.70 4.72 -7.77
N ALA A 51 8.39 4.76 -6.46
CA ALA A 51 7.41 3.86 -5.86
C ALA A 51 6.00 4.03 -6.46
N LEU A 52 5.54 5.27 -6.72
CA LEU A 52 4.24 5.52 -7.37
C LEU A 52 4.23 5.01 -8.82
N PHE A 53 5.32 5.23 -9.56
CA PHE A 53 5.45 4.74 -10.93
C PHE A 53 5.43 3.21 -10.98
N THR A 54 6.21 2.54 -10.13
CA THR A 54 6.29 1.07 -10.08
C THR A 54 5.03 0.44 -9.48
N ALA A 55 4.34 1.09 -8.54
CA ALA A 55 3.03 0.66 -8.04
C ALA A 55 1.96 0.72 -9.14
N GLY A 56 1.90 1.81 -9.90
CA GLY A 56 0.96 1.97 -11.01
C GLY A 56 1.21 0.96 -12.13
N THR A 57 2.45 0.87 -12.61
CA THR A 57 2.83 -0.08 -13.66
C THR A 57 2.77 -1.54 -13.19
N GLY A 58 3.13 -1.82 -11.94
CA GLY A 58 2.98 -3.12 -11.29
C GLY A 58 1.52 -3.55 -11.16
N THR A 59 0.62 -2.61 -10.83
CA THR A 59 -0.83 -2.88 -10.84
C THR A 59 -1.33 -3.23 -12.24
N LEU A 60 -0.82 -2.58 -13.29
CA LEU A 60 -1.16 -2.95 -14.67
C LEU A 60 -0.64 -4.37 -15.02
N LEU A 61 0.57 -4.72 -14.62
CA LEU A 61 1.11 -6.07 -14.77
C LEU A 61 0.24 -7.10 -14.02
N TYR A 62 -0.17 -6.79 -12.80
CA TYR A 62 -1.07 -7.62 -12.00
C TYR A 62 -2.41 -7.85 -12.71
N ILE A 63 -3.02 -6.79 -13.23
CA ILE A 63 -4.28 -6.88 -14.01
C ILE A 63 -4.09 -7.79 -15.22
N LEU A 64 -2.97 -7.67 -15.94
CA LEU A 64 -2.69 -8.53 -17.09
C LEU A 64 -2.53 -10.00 -16.69
N ILE A 65 -1.77 -10.29 -15.63
CA ILE A 65 -1.50 -11.66 -15.17
C ILE A 65 -2.77 -12.34 -14.62
N THR A 66 -3.61 -11.58 -13.92
CA THR A 66 -4.88 -12.05 -13.38
C THR A 66 -6.02 -12.07 -14.40
N GLY A 67 -5.78 -11.61 -15.64
CA GLY A 67 -6.78 -11.54 -16.70
C GLY A 67 -7.91 -10.55 -16.42
N ALA A 68 -7.60 -9.45 -15.71
CA ALA A 68 -8.53 -8.39 -15.31
C ALA A 68 -9.76 -8.88 -14.51
N LYS A 69 -9.60 -9.99 -13.77
CA LYS A 69 -10.68 -10.56 -12.95
C LYS A 69 -10.71 -10.03 -11.53
N VAL A 70 -9.54 -9.72 -10.96
CA VAL A 70 -9.39 -9.32 -9.55
C VAL A 70 -9.21 -7.80 -9.47
N PRO A 71 -10.15 -7.06 -8.86
CA PRO A 71 -10.04 -5.62 -8.68
C PRO A 71 -9.12 -5.30 -7.50
N ALA A 72 -7.81 -5.38 -7.71
CA ALA A 72 -6.80 -5.06 -6.70
C ALA A 72 -5.82 -4.01 -7.20
N PHE A 73 -5.28 -3.22 -6.27
CA PHE A 73 -4.21 -2.25 -6.50
C PHE A 73 -2.99 -2.68 -5.69
N LEU A 74 -1.81 -2.64 -6.30
CA LEU A 74 -0.56 -2.98 -5.63
C LEU A 74 0.12 -1.71 -5.12
N GLY A 75 0.30 -1.63 -3.79
CA GLY A 75 0.99 -0.55 -3.11
C GLY A 75 2.28 -1.01 -2.43
N SER A 76 2.93 -0.11 -1.71
CA SER A 76 4.11 -0.47 -0.90
C SER A 76 3.67 -1.22 0.37
N SER A 77 4.20 -2.43 0.60
CA SER A 77 3.88 -3.18 1.82
C SER A 77 4.71 -2.71 3.01
N PHE A 78 4.00 -2.42 4.11
CA PHE A 78 4.60 -1.95 5.34
C PHE A 78 5.43 -3.02 6.07
N ALA A 79 5.17 -4.30 5.80
CA ALA A 79 5.95 -5.39 6.38
C ALA A 79 7.44 -5.33 5.99
N PHE A 80 7.78 -4.70 4.86
CA PHE A 80 9.16 -4.56 4.42
C PHE A 80 9.91 -3.38 5.05
N ILE A 81 9.24 -2.44 5.74
CA ILE A 81 9.91 -1.24 6.31
C ILE A 81 11.09 -1.62 7.22
N PRO A 82 10.95 -2.52 8.22
CA PRO A 82 12.06 -2.84 9.11
C PRO A 82 13.26 -3.46 8.36
N ALA A 83 12.98 -4.34 7.39
CA ALA A 83 14.02 -4.98 6.59
C ALA A 83 14.71 -3.99 5.66
N LEU A 84 13.96 -3.09 5.01
CA LEU A 84 14.49 -2.02 4.17
C LEU A 84 15.41 -1.10 4.97
N ILE A 85 15.00 -0.65 6.16
CA ILE A 85 15.82 0.21 7.02
C ILE A 85 17.09 -0.52 7.48
N ALA A 86 16.94 -1.73 8.03
CA ALA A 86 18.07 -2.47 8.59
C ALA A 86 19.12 -2.86 7.53
N ILE A 87 18.69 -3.36 6.38
CA ILE A 87 19.60 -3.75 5.30
C ILE A 87 20.21 -2.52 4.62
N SER A 88 19.43 -1.44 4.43
CA SER A 88 19.97 -0.21 3.85
C SER A 88 21.03 0.42 4.75
N ALA A 89 20.83 0.39 6.08
CA ALA A 89 21.82 0.88 7.05
C ALA A 89 23.09 0.01 7.09
N ALA A 90 22.95 -1.31 6.99
CA ALA A 90 24.08 -2.23 7.12
C ALA A 90 24.89 -2.43 5.82
N TYR A 91 24.21 -2.48 4.67
CA TYR A 91 24.81 -2.86 3.38
C TYR A 91 24.60 -1.81 2.28
N GLY A 92 23.66 -0.88 2.46
CA GLY A 92 23.28 0.12 1.48
C GLY A 92 22.00 -0.23 0.71
N VAL A 93 21.31 0.80 0.23
CA VAL A 93 20.03 0.71 -0.48
C VAL A 93 20.03 -0.31 -1.64
N PRO A 94 21.07 -0.40 -2.50
CA PRO A 94 21.09 -1.39 -3.57
C PRO A 94 20.95 -2.85 -3.09
N TYR A 95 21.43 -3.17 -1.88
CA TYR A 95 21.28 -4.52 -1.31
C TYR A 95 19.88 -4.77 -0.77
N ALA A 96 19.22 -3.74 -0.25
CA ALA A 96 17.83 -3.82 0.14
C ALA A 96 16.91 -4.04 -1.08
N MET A 97 17.21 -3.38 -2.19
CA MET A 97 16.53 -3.59 -3.48
C MET A 97 16.78 -5.00 -4.05
N GLY A 98 18.01 -5.53 -3.95
CA GLY A 98 18.26 -6.93 -4.29
C GLY A 98 17.52 -7.93 -3.40
N GLY A 99 17.35 -7.61 -2.11
CA GLY A 99 16.47 -8.36 -1.21
C GLY A 99 15.00 -8.33 -1.67
N ALA A 100 14.48 -7.15 -2.01
CA ALA A 100 13.12 -6.98 -2.54
C ALA A 100 12.91 -7.77 -3.85
N PHE A 101 13.91 -7.77 -4.74
CA PHE A 101 13.89 -8.57 -5.95
C PHE A 101 13.77 -10.07 -5.62
N VAL A 102 14.56 -10.55 -4.65
CA VAL A 102 14.47 -11.96 -4.19
C VAL A 102 13.11 -12.27 -3.57
N SER A 103 12.49 -11.32 -2.86
CA SER A 103 11.11 -11.48 -2.38
C SER A 103 10.14 -11.72 -3.54
N GLY A 104 10.20 -10.90 -4.60
CA GLY A 104 9.35 -11.10 -5.77
C GLY A 104 9.58 -12.45 -6.45
N LEU A 105 10.83 -12.91 -6.53
CA LEU A 105 11.15 -14.26 -7.02
C LEU A 105 10.56 -15.35 -6.12
N PHE A 106 10.65 -15.16 -4.81
CA PHE A 106 10.08 -16.09 -3.84
C PHE A 106 8.55 -16.22 -4.00
N TYR A 107 7.85 -15.11 -4.22
CA TYR A 107 6.42 -15.13 -4.56
C TYR A 107 6.13 -15.96 -5.81
N VAL A 108 6.90 -15.78 -6.89
CA VAL A 108 6.73 -16.56 -8.13
C VAL A 108 6.99 -18.05 -7.88
N VAL A 109 7.97 -18.40 -7.04
CA VAL A 109 8.23 -19.79 -6.65
C VAL A 109 7.03 -20.37 -5.87
N ILE A 110 6.48 -19.64 -4.91
CA ILE A 110 5.30 -20.05 -4.15
C ILE A 110 4.07 -20.21 -5.08
N ALA A 111 3.86 -19.27 -6.00
CA ALA A 111 2.79 -19.36 -6.99
C ALA A 111 2.93 -20.62 -7.86
N PHE A 112 4.16 -20.96 -8.28
CA PHE A 112 4.42 -22.17 -9.04
C PHE A 112 4.16 -23.45 -8.23
N ILE A 113 4.52 -23.45 -6.94
CA ILE A 113 4.19 -24.55 -6.02
C ILE A 113 2.67 -24.71 -5.93
N ILE A 114 1.94 -23.63 -5.70
CA ILE A 114 0.46 -23.63 -5.63
C ILE A 114 -0.15 -24.17 -6.91
N LYS A 115 0.36 -23.78 -8.08
CA LYS A 115 -0.10 -24.29 -9.38
C LYS A 115 0.04 -25.82 -9.49
N LYS A 116 1.09 -26.41 -8.89
CA LYS A 116 1.34 -27.85 -8.93
C LYS A 116 0.63 -28.64 -7.84
N SER A 117 0.60 -28.13 -6.62
CA SER A 117 0.08 -28.84 -5.44
C SER A 117 -1.38 -28.51 -5.11
N GLY A 118 -1.96 -27.51 -5.77
CA GLY A 118 -3.18 -26.84 -5.33
C GLY A 118 -2.95 -25.94 -4.10
N HIS A 119 -4.02 -25.28 -3.65
CA HIS A 119 -4.00 -24.33 -2.53
C HIS A 119 -4.49 -24.90 -1.19
N ASN A 120 -4.86 -26.18 -1.13
CA ASN A 120 -5.42 -26.80 0.08
C ASN A 120 -4.45 -26.84 1.26
N TRP A 121 -3.14 -26.99 1.00
CA TRP A 121 -2.13 -26.96 2.05
C TRP A 121 -2.00 -25.55 2.65
N LEU A 122 -2.22 -24.51 1.85
CA LEU A 122 -2.14 -23.12 2.27
C LEU A 122 -3.28 -22.79 3.24
N ASN A 123 -4.49 -23.25 2.95
CA ASN A 123 -5.64 -23.13 3.86
C ASN A 123 -5.41 -23.84 5.21
N LYS A 124 -4.60 -24.90 5.25
CA LYS A 124 -4.22 -25.60 6.49
C LYS A 124 -3.06 -24.92 7.23
N ALA A 125 -2.07 -24.41 6.50
CA ALA A 125 -0.90 -23.75 7.08
C ALA A 125 -1.23 -22.34 7.58
N LEU A 126 -2.10 -21.63 6.86
CA LEU A 126 -2.48 -20.24 7.08
C LEU A 126 -4.01 -20.13 7.21
N PRO A 127 -4.63 -20.75 8.24
CA PRO A 127 -6.07 -20.58 8.46
C PRO A 127 -6.40 -19.11 8.78
N PRO A 128 -7.67 -18.68 8.64
CA PRO A 128 -8.07 -17.28 8.84
C PRO A 128 -7.62 -16.67 10.17
N VAL A 129 -7.53 -17.47 11.24
CA VAL A 129 -7.02 -17.04 12.55
C VAL A 129 -5.54 -16.62 12.51
N VAL A 130 -4.71 -17.31 11.71
CA VAL A 130 -3.29 -16.97 11.53
C VAL A 130 -3.16 -15.74 10.65
N ILE A 131 -3.88 -15.70 9.52
CA ILE A 131 -3.89 -14.55 8.60
C ILE A 131 -4.29 -13.28 9.36
N GLY A 132 -5.42 -13.30 10.07
CA GLY A 132 -5.88 -12.15 10.85
C GLY A 132 -4.87 -11.72 11.93
N SER A 133 -4.23 -12.68 12.61
CA SER A 133 -3.20 -12.36 13.62
C SER A 133 -1.98 -11.68 13.00
N VAL A 134 -1.50 -12.15 11.84
CA VAL A 134 -0.38 -11.54 11.12
C VAL A 134 -0.71 -10.11 10.70
N ILE A 135 -1.91 -9.89 10.13
CA ILE A 135 -2.36 -8.56 9.71
C ILE A 135 -2.43 -7.58 10.91
N ILE A 136 -2.96 -8.02 12.05
CA ILE A 136 -3.00 -7.20 13.28
C ILE A 136 -1.58 -6.83 13.73
N VAL A 137 -0.65 -7.78 13.72
CA VAL A 137 0.74 -7.53 14.12
C VAL A 137 1.43 -6.55 13.16
N ILE A 138 1.22 -6.67 11.85
CA ILE A 138 1.74 -5.70 10.86
C ILE A 138 1.22 -4.29 11.18
N GLY A 139 -0.09 -4.14 11.40
CA GLY A 139 -0.69 -2.84 11.75
C GLY A 139 -0.17 -2.25 13.06
N LEU A 140 -0.08 -3.06 14.12
CA LEU A 140 0.40 -2.62 15.44
C LEU A 140 1.88 -2.25 15.43
N ASN A 141 2.72 -2.92 14.63
CA ASN A 141 4.14 -2.59 14.50
C ASN A 141 4.37 -1.20 13.88
N LEU A 142 3.38 -0.62 13.20
CA LEU A 142 3.46 0.70 12.59
C LEU A 142 2.92 1.82 13.49
N ALA A 143 2.13 1.47 14.51
CA ALA A 143 1.58 2.45 15.43
C ALA A 143 2.66 3.35 16.06
N PRO A 144 3.85 2.85 16.48
CA PRO A 144 4.91 3.71 16.99
C PRO A 144 5.42 4.73 15.97
N THR A 145 5.52 4.34 14.69
CA THR A 145 5.96 5.23 13.61
C THR A 145 4.91 6.31 13.34
N ALA A 146 3.63 5.94 13.28
CA ALA A 146 2.53 6.89 13.11
C ALA A 146 2.46 7.90 14.26
N MET A 147 2.59 7.42 15.51
CA MET A 147 2.65 8.28 16.70
C MET A 147 3.88 9.18 16.70
N GLY A 148 5.03 8.65 16.26
CA GLY A 148 6.27 9.40 16.08
C GLY A 148 6.07 10.59 15.15
N MET A 149 5.54 10.35 13.95
CA MET A 149 5.28 11.40 12.95
C MET A 149 4.20 12.40 13.38
N ALA A 150 3.25 11.97 14.21
CA ALA A 150 2.19 12.84 14.72
C ALA A 150 2.66 13.75 15.86
N MET A 151 3.64 13.32 16.66
CA MET A 151 4.04 14.02 17.89
C MET A 151 5.39 14.73 17.80
N TYR A 152 6.30 14.25 16.96
CA TYR A 152 7.70 14.72 16.93
C TYR A 152 8.06 15.31 15.58
N ASP A 153 8.86 16.38 15.61
CA ASP A 153 9.44 16.97 14.40
C ASP A 153 10.62 16.12 13.86
N GLY A 154 11.17 16.51 12.71
CA GLY A 154 12.31 15.82 12.09
C GLY A 154 13.60 15.83 12.94
N ALA A 155 13.66 16.65 14.00
CA ALA A 155 14.76 16.69 14.96
C ALA A 155 14.46 15.91 16.26
N GLY A 156 13.29 15.27 16.35
CA GLY A 156 12.86 14.49 17.51
C GLY A 156 12.29 15.33 18.67
N ASN A 157 11.98 16.61 18.46
CA ASN A 157 11.35 17.44 19.47
C ASN A 157 9.84 17.28 19.44
N TYR A 158 9.24 17.21 20.62
CA TYR A 158 7.79 17.14 20.74
C TYR A 158 7.14 18.44 20.28
N SER A 159 6.18 18.35 19.36
CA SER A 159 5.46 19.48 18.79
C SER A 159 3.96 19.34 19.00
N LEU A 160 3.41 20.19 19.87
CA LEU A 160 1.96 20.31 20.05
C LEU A 160 1.26 20.70 18.75
N HIS A 161 1.95 21.42 17.86
CA HIS A 161 1.40 21.80 16.57
C HIS A 161 1.21 20.59 15.64
N LEU A 162 2.21 19.71 15.54
CA LEU A 162 2.09 18.47 14.76
C LEU A 162 0.96 17.59 15.32
N LEU A 163 0.89 17.48 16.64
CA LEU A 163 -0.17 16.70 17.29
C LEU A 163 -1.56 17.32 17.02
N PHE A 164 -1.67 18.64 17.03
CA PHE A 164 -2.90 19.33 16.68
C PHE A 164 -3.32 19.06 15.23
N VAL A 165 -2.41 19.21 14.26
CA VAL A 165 -2.68 18.92 12.84
C VAL A 165 -3.09 17.45 12.66
N ALA A 166 -2.37 16.51 13.27
CA ALA A 166 -2.69 15.09 13.22
C ALA A 166 -4.07 14.78 13.82
N THR A 167 -4.40 15.40 14.95
CA THR A 167 -5.71 15.24 15.61
C THR A 167 -6.85 15.80 14.75
N VAL A 168 -6.68 16.99 14.17
CA VAL A 168 -7.67 17.57 13.24
C VAL A 168 -7.85 16.67 12.02
N THR A 169 -6.75 16.18 11.43
CA THR A 169 -6.77 15.23 10.30
C THR A 169 -7.56 13.96 10.64
N LEU A 170 -7.30 13.37 11.81
CA LEU A 170 -7.98 12.18 12.30
C LEU A 170 -9.47 12.45 12.53
N LEU A 171 -9.82 13.55 13.20
CA LEU A 171 -11.21 13.91 13.49
C LEU A 171 -11.99 14.15 12.21
N LEU A 172 -11.44 14.86 11.23
CA LEU A 172 -12.09 15.08 9.94
C LEU A 172 -12.31 13.76 9.20
N THR A 173 -11.34 12.84 9.24
CA THR A 173 -11.48 11.50 8.67
C THR A 173 -12.63 10.73 9.34
N ILE A 174 -12.68 10.72 10.67
CA ILE A 174 -13.73 10.03 11.45
C ILE A 174 -15.10 10.64 11.18
N ILE A 175 -15.21 11.97 11.21
CA ILE A 175 -16.46 12.68 10.96
C ILE A 175 -16.96 12.40 9.54
N ALA A 176 -16.07 12.46 8.54
CA ALA A 176 -16.42 12.13 7.16
C ALA A 176 -16.84 10.66 7.00
N ASN A 177 -16.21 9.74 7.71
CA ASN A 177 -16.55 8.32 7.65
C ASN A 177 -17.91 8.02 8.30
N ILE A 178 -18.25 8.68 9.41
CA ILE A 178 -19.50 8.44 10.16
C ILE A 178 -20.68 9.21 9.55
N PHE A 179 -20.48 10.48 9.22
CA PHE A 179 -21.55 11.39 8.80
C PHE A 179 -21.56 11.69 7.29
N GLY A 180 -20.54 11.25 6.56
CA GLY A 180 -20.48 11.39 5.11
C GLY A 180 -21.68 10.72 4.44
N LYS A 181 -22.19 11.34 3.37
CA LYS A 181 -23.26 10.79 2.55
C LYS A 181 -22.85 10.80 1.08
N GLY A 182 -23.35 9.84 0.31
CA GLY A 182 -23.11 9.75 -1.12
C GLY A 182 -21.62 9.59 -1.44
N PHE A 183 -21.06 10.51 -2.22
CA PHE A 183 -19.65 10.49 -2.61
C PHE A 183 -18.69 10.67 -1.43
N PHE A 184 -19.04 11.51 -0.43
CA PHE A 184 -18.15 11.85 0.67
C PHE A 184 -17.90 10.69 1.65
N SER A 185 -18.85 9.75 1.80
CA SER A 185 -18.65 8.52 2.59
C SER A 185 -17.68 7.55 1.94
N ILE A 186 -17.39 7.71 0.65
CA ILE A 186 -16.49 6.81 -0.10
C ILE A 186 -15.03 7.29 -0.03
N ILE A 187 -14.79 8.57 0.32
CA ILE A 187 -13.45 9.19 0.36
C ILE A 187 -13.07 9.86 1.71
N PRO A 188 -13.39 9.28 2.87
CA PRO A 188 -13.13 9.92 4.17
C PRO A 188 -11.66 10.23 4.43
N ILE A 189 -10.76 9.35 3.98
CA ILE A 189 -9.30 9.53 4.13
C ILE A 189 -8.80 10.77 3.35
N LEU A 190 -9.31 10.98 2.14
CA LEU A 190 -8.94 12.13 1.32
C LEU A 190 -9.42 13.45 1.94
N ILE A 191 -10.62 13.46 2.51
CA ILE A 191 -11.17 14.63 3.21
C ILE A 191 -10.28 14.97 4.42
N GLY A 192 -9.89 13.95 5.19
CA GLY A 192 -8.93 14.10 6.28
C GLY A 192 -7.62 14.71 5.82
N LEU A 193 -7.01 14.14 4.77
CA LEU A 193 -5.73 14.59 4.21
C LEU A 193 -5.78 16.06 3.75
N ILE A 194 -6.81 16.43 2.97
CA ILE A 194 -6.98 17.82 2.49
C ILE A 194 -7.20 18.76 3.68
N GLY A 195 -8.05 18.37 4.64
CA GLY A 195 -8.31 19.17 5.82
C GLY A 195 -7.08 19.37 6.71
N GLY A 196 -6.28 18.31 6.88
CA GLY A 196 -5.00 18.35 7.58
C GLY A 196 -3.99 19.28 6.90
N TYR A 197 -3.84 19.14 5.58
CA TYR A 197 -2.98 20.01 4.79
C TYR A 197 -3.38 21.49 4.88
N LEU A 198 -4.67 21.79 4.76
CA LEU A 198 -5.19 23.15 4.91
C LEU A 198 -4.98 23.69 6.33
N THR A 199 -5.13 22.84 7.35
CA THR A 199 -4.87 23.22 8.75
C THR A 199 -3.40 23.59 8.97
N ALA A 200 -2.49 22.79 8.43
CA ALA A 200 -1.05 23.08 8.45
C ALA A 200 -0.72 24.39 7.69
N LEU A 201 -1.32 24.59 6.51
CA LEU A 201 -1.10 25.77 5.69
C LEU A 201 -1.58 27.05 6.37
N ILE A 202 -2.83 27.05 6.86
CA ILE A 202 -3.42 28.19 7.56
C ILE A 202 -2.66 28.47 8.87
N GLY A 203 -2.28 27.41 9.60
CA GLY A 203 -1.45 27.53 10.80
C GLY A 203 -0.14 28.26 10.53
N GLY A 204 0.58 27.89 9.47
CA GLY A 204 1.82 28.55 9.05
C GLY A 204 1.64 29.99 8.56
N LEU A 205 0.49 30.33 7.98
CA LEU A 205 0.17 31.71 7.57
C LEU A 205 -0.13 32.62 8.76
N ILE A 206 -0.78 32.09 9.80
CA ILE A 206 -1.12 32.85 11.02
C ILE A 206 0.12 33.02 11.90
N SER A 207 0.93 31.96 12.03
CA SER A 207 2.14 31.95 12.84
C SER A 207 3.31 31.36 12.07
N PRO A 208 4.37 32.14 11.80
CA PRO A 208 5.56 31.64 11.10
C PRO A 208 6.23 30.46 11.81
N SER A 209 6.06 30.36 13.14
CA SER A 209 6.58 29.23 13.94
C SER A 209 5.83 27.91 13.71
N TRP A 210 4.69 27.95 13.02
CA TRP A 210 3.88 26.79 12.65
C TRP A 210 4.01 26.45 11.16
N ALA A 211 4.88 27.15 10.43
CA ALA A 211 5.12 26.91 9.01
C ALA A 211 5.91 25.61 8.83
N ILE A 212 5.19 24.51 8.60
CA ILE A 212 5.76 23.17 8.35
C ILE A 212 5.74 22.77 6.86
N ILE A 213 5.11 23.58 6.00
CA ILE A 213 5.00 23.33 4.56
C ILE A 213 6.10 24.12 3.84
N ASP A 214 6.95 23.40 3.10
CA ASP A 214 7.96 23.98 2.22
C ASP A 214 7.57 23.80 0.74
N PHE A 215 7.51 24.92 0.02
CA PHE A 215 7.20 24.96 -1.41
C PHE A 215 8.45 25.04 -2.30
N ALA A 216 9.66 25.08 -1.73
CA ALA A 216 10.91 25.14 -2.49
C ALA A 216 11.03 23.94 -3.44
N ALA A 217 10.74 22.73 -2.95
CA ALA A 217 10.77 21.51 -3.76
C ALA A 217 9.81 21.56 -4.96
N VAL A 218 8.65 22.21 -4.82
CA VAL A 218 7.68 22.37 -5.92
C VAL A 218 8.17 23.39 -6.94
N LYS A 219 8.79 24.47 -6.48
CA LYS A 219 9.33 25.54 -7.33
C LYS A 219 10.53 25.08 -8.15
N GLU A 220 11.36 24.20 -7.59
CA GLU A 220 12.56 23.66 -8.23
C GLU A 220 12.28 22.40 -9.07
N ALA A 221 11.10 21.79 -8.92
CA ALA A 221 10.72 20.60 -9.66
C ALA A 221 10.61 20.88 -11.17
N ALA A 222 11.19 19.97 -11.97
CA ALA A 222 10.95 19.94 -13.41
C ALA A 222 9.51 19.50 -13.69
N TRP A 223 8.90 20.06 -14.74
CA TRP A 223 7.57 19.66 -15.23
C TRP A 223 7.51 18.19 -15.64
N PHE A 224 8.62 17.65 -16.14
CA PHE A 224 8.78 16.25 -16.49
C PHE A 224 10.07 15.72 -15.86
N GLY A 225 9.96 14.64 -15.09
CA GLY A 225 11.08 13.94 -14.48
C GLY A 225 10.91 12.43 -14.66
N LEU A 226 12.00 11.74 -14.96
CA LEU A 226 12.02 10.28 -14.95
C LEU A 226 12.31 9.77 -13.53
N PRO A 227 11.69 8.65 -13.11
CA PRO A 227 12.04 8.01 -11.85
C PRO A 227 13.54 7.67 -11.77
N SER A 228 14.10 7.71 -10.56
CA SER A 228 15.48 7.32 -10.33
C SER A 228 15.55 5.80 -10.13
N PHE A 229 16.11 5.10 -11.10
CA PHE A 229 16.31 3.66 -11.00
C PHE A 229 17.70 3.34 -10.43
N ALA A 230 17.74 2.43 -9.46
CA ALA A 230 18.97 1.88 -8.92
C ALA A 230 19.06 0.41 -9.32
N LEU A 231 20.27 -0.05 -9.68
CA LEU A 231 20.47 -1.47 -9.97
C LEU A 231 20.59 -2.26 -8.65
N PRO A 232 19.85 -3.37 -8.49
CA PRO A 232 19.91 -4.19 -7.29
C PRO A 232 21.27 -4.89 -7.16
N LYS A 233 21.75 -5.00 -5.91
CA LYS A 233 22.90 -5.83 -5.55
C LYS A 233 22.45 -6.97 -4.66
N PHE A 234 23.05 -8.13 -4.83
CA PHE A 234 22.63 -9.33 -4.11
C PHE A 234 23.63 -9.70 -3.03
N ASN A 235 23.13 -9.99 -1.84
CA ASN A 235 23.86 -10.72 -0.81
C ASN A 235 22.93 -11.71 -0.11
N LEU A 236 23.53 -12.69 0.57
CA LEU A 236 22.77 -13.76 1.21
C LEU A 236 21.89 -13.24 2.36
N VAL A 237 22.42 -12.31 3.16
CA VAL A 237 21.71 -11.77 4.34
C VAL A 237 20.42 -11.07 3.92
N ALA A 238 20.49 -10.11 2.99
CA ALA A 238 19.29 -9.41 2.50
C ALA A 238 18.33 -10.38 1.81
N SER A 239 18.83 -11.31 0.99
CA SER A 239 18.00 -12.28 0.28
C SER A 239 17.16 -13.13 1.25
N VAL A 240 17.79 -13.68 2.28
CA VAL A 240 17.11 -14.51 3.29
C VAL A 240 16.18 -13.67 4.15
N THR A 241 16.60 -12.48 4.58
CA THR A 241 15.74 -11.57 5.36
C THR A 241 14.46 -11.23 4.62
N PHE A 242 14.57 -10.82 3.34
CA PHE A 242 13.40 -10.46 2.55
C PHE A 242 12.51 -11.67 2.25
N ALA A 243 13.07 -12.84 1.93
CA ALA A 243 12.29 -14.06 1.73
C ALA A 243 11.48 -14.47 2.99
N ILE A 244 12.03 -14.27 4.18
CA ILE A 244 11.30 -14.50 5.44
C ILE A 244 10.14 -13.49 5.59
N VAL A 245 10.40 -12.21 5.33
CA VAL A 245 9.36 -11.17 5.37
C VAL A 245 8.27 -11.46 4.33
N SER A 246 8.62 -12.01 3.17
CA SER A 246 7.68 -12.42 2.13
C SER A 246 6.62 -13.41 2.64
N LEU A 247 6.93 -14.24 3.64
CA LEU A 247 5.94 -15.16 4.21
C LEU A 247 4.79 -14.40 4.89
N ALA A 248 5.10 -13.31 5.59
CA ALA A 248 4.09 -12.47 6.24
C ALA A 248 3.24 -11.71 5.20
N THR A 249 3.86 -11.20 4.14
CA THR A 249 3.14 -10.49 3.08
C THR A 249 2.32 -11.43 2.20
N ILE A 250 2.72 -12.69 2.03
CA ILE A 250 1.85 -13.71 1.41
C ILE A 250 0.60 -13.92 2.28
N CYS A 251 0.70 -13.91 3.61
CA CYS A 251 -0.47 -13.99 4.47
C CYS A 251 -1.40 -12.78 4.27
N GLU A 252 -0.83 -11.58 4.17
CA GLU A 252 -1.54 -10.34 3.85
C GLU A 252 -2.28 -10.45 2.51
N HIS A 253 -1.59 -10.85 1.44
CA HIS A 253 -2.17 -11.03 0.10
C HIS A 253 -3.33 -12.03 0.08
N LEU A 254 -3.23 -13.12 0.84
CA LEU A 254 -4.32 -14.09 0.99
C LEU A 254 -5.52 -13.48 1.72
N GLY A 255 -5.28 -12.77 2.82
CA GLY A 255 -6.34 -12.06 3.56
C GLY A 255 -7.07 -11.03 2.69
N ASP A 256 -6.34 -10.28 1.89
CA ASP A 256 -6.90 -9.29 0.98
C ASP A 256 -7.69 -9.95 -0.14
N THR A 257 -7.13 -10.98 -0.78
CA THR A 257 -7.83 -11.76 -1.82
C THR A 257 -9.13 -12.34 -1.29
N LEU A 258 -9.14 -12.88 -0.07
CA LEU A 258 -10.33 -13.44 0.58
C LEU A 258 -11.38 -12.36 0.86
N THR A 259 -10.94 -11.18 1.29
CA THR A 259 -11.83 -10.05 1.60
C THR A 259 -12.44 -9.47 0.32
N ILE A 260 -11.62 -9.26 -0.71
CA ILE A 260 -12.07 -8.83 -2.05
C ILE A 260 -13.05 -9.84 -2.62
N SER A 261 -12.80 -11.14 -2.47
CA SER A 261 -13.73 -12.19 -2.90
C SER A 261 -15.10 -12.09 -2.26
N LYS A 262 -15.16 -11.82 -0.94
CA LYS A 262 -16.42 -11.64 -0.22
C LYS A 262 -17.16 -10.37 -0.63
N VAL A 263 -16.44 -9.27 -0.85
CA VAL A 263 -17.01 -7.98 -1.26
C VAL A 263 -17.58 -8.06 -2.68
N VAL A 264 -16.87 -8.72 -3.60
CA VAL A 264 -17.29 -8.86 -5.00
C VAL A 264 -18.31 -10.00 -5.18
N GLY A 265 -18.36 -10.96 -4.25
CA GLY A 265 -19.18 -12.17 -4.38
C GLY A 265 -18.62 -13.17 -5.39
N LYS A 266 -17.30 -13.20 -5.60
CA LYS A 266 -16.59 -14.13 -6.51
C LYS A 266 -15.38 -14.72 -5.83
N ASP A 267 -15.17 -16.02 -5.97
CA ASP A 267 -14.02 -16.69 -5.38
C ASP A 267 -12.76 -16.55 -6.26
N PHE A 268 -11.86 -15.67 -5.84
CA PHE A 268 -10.61 -15.39 -6.52
C PHE A 268 -9.50 -16.39 -6.17
N TYR A 269 -9.72 -17.26 -5.19
CA TYR A 269 -8.82 -18.38 -4.90
C TYR A 269 -8.89 -19.44 -5.99
N THR A 270 -10.03 -19.54 -6.68
CA THR A 270 -10.29 -20.52 -7.74
C THR A 270 -10.26 -19.89 -9.13
N ASP A 271 -10.83 -18.69 -9.34
CA ASP A 271 -10.76 -17.97 -10.61
C ASP A 271 -10.45 -16.49 -10.40
N PRO A 272 -9.25 -15.98 -10.77
CA PRO A 272 -8.25 -16.57 -11.67
C PRO A 272 -7.30 -17.60 -11.02
N GLY A 273 -7.42 -17.84 -9.72
CA GLY A 273 -6.57 -18.75 -8.97
C GLY A 273 -5.48 -18.03 -8.19
N LEU A 274 -5.17 -18.54 -6.99
CA LEU A 274 -4.10 -17.98 -6.14
C LEU A 274 -2.72 -17.98 -6.81
N GLU A 275 -2.46 -18.96 -7.67
CA GLU A 275 -1.21 -19.01 -8.44
C GLU A 275 -1.06 -17.81 -9.36
N ARG A 276 -2.16 -17.24 -9.88
CA ARG A 276 -2.10 -16.05 -10.73
C ARG A 276 -2.02 -14.78 -9.90
N THR A 277 -2.76 -14.69 -8.79
CA THR A 277 -2.71 -13.48 -7.94
C THR A 277 -1.34 -13.35 -7.26
N ILE A 278 -0.79 -14.43 -6.71
CA ILE A 278 0.54 -14.42 -6.07
C ILE A 278 1.65 -14.21 -7.11
N ALA A 279 1.55 -14.82 -8.30
CA ALA A 279 2.52 -14.55 -9.37
C ALA A 279 2.44 -13.09 -9.86
N GLY A 280 1.24 -12.52 -9.94
CA GLY A 280 1.02 -11.12 -10.29
C GLY A 280 1.73 -10.19 -9.32
N ASP A 281 1.55 -10.41 -8.02
CA ASP A 281 2.18 -9.62 -6.97
C ASP A 281 3.71 -9.81 -6.95
N GLY A 282 4.18 -11.06 -7.09
CA GLY A 282 5.61 -11.36 -7.19
C GLY A 282 6.30 -10.71 -8.38
N ILE A 283 5.67 -10.73 -9.56
CA ILE A 283 6.19 -10.09 -10.78
C ILE A 283 6.17 -8.56 -10.66
N ALA A 284 5.12 -7.99 -10.06
CA ALA A 284 5.08 -6.56 -9.78
C ALA A 284 6.18 -6.14 -8.78
N THR A 285 6.44 -6.96 -7.76
CA THR A 285 7.54 -6.74 -6.81
C THR A 285 8.90 -6.83 -7.50
N LEU A 286 9.12 -7.82 -8.38
CA LEU A 286 10.33 -7.94 -9.20
C LEU A 286 10.54 -6.71 -10.09
N TRP A 287 9.47 -6.20 -10.69
CA TRP A 287 9.51 -5.00 -11.52
C TRP A 287 9.83 -3.72 -10.73
N ALA A 288 9.38 -3.65 -9.48
CA ALA A 288 9.59 -2.50 -8.62
C ALA A 288 10.98 -2.44 -7.96
N SER A 289 11.73 -3.55 -8.00
CA SER A 289 13.00 -3.74 -7.28
C SER A 289 14.25 -3.42 -8.10
#